data_AF-A0A660UCW1-F1
#
_entry.id   AF-A0A660UCW1-F1
#
_cell.length_a   1.000
_cell.length_b   1.000
_cell.length_c   1.000
_cell.angle_alpha   90.00
_cell.angle_beta   90.00
_cell.angle_gamma   90.00
#
_symmetry.space_group_name_H-M   'P 1'
#
loop_
_entity.id
_entity.type
_entity.pdbx_description
1 polymer ?
#
loop_
_entity_poly.entity_id
_entity_poly.type
_entity_poly.pdbx_seq_one_letter_code
_entity_poly.pdbx_strand_id
1 'polypeptide(L)'
;MKLLSIFNIFDGMINIEKTYRVCDRALDLLKKYKEDPKSFEENPEKKADLDETVNEAIERAKRIIALEGKKNWPGVFREMHKNLANIYIQLGKFDEAKAEIERLMEFGEVGRQDAEEMTKALQEAMGEKPEGK
;
A
#
# COMPACT_ATOMS: atom_id res chain seq x y z
N MET A 1 24.94 -3.69 -11.23
CA MET A 1 23.99 -3.53 -10.10
C MET A 1 23.00 -4.70 -10.19
N LYS A 2 23.11 -5.72 -9.33
CA LYS A 2 22.30 -6.96 -9.40
C LYS A 2 21.15 -6.87 -8.39
N LEU A 3 19.97 -6.49 -8.86
CA LEU A 3 18.70 -6.45 -8.13
C LEU A 3 17.92 -7.78 -8.28
N LEU A 4 18.61 -8.94 -8.23
CA LEU A 4 18.07 -10.20 -8.78
C LEU A 4 17.98 -11.40 -7.82
N SER A 5 18.14 -11.24 -6.50
CA SER A 5 18.21 -12.42 -5.62
C SER A 5 17.23 -12.49 -4.44
N ILE A 6 16.27 -11.56 -4.34
CA ILE A 6 15.29 -11.54 -3.23
C ILE A 6 13.86 -11.98 -3.61
N PHE A 7 13.56 -12.22 -4.89
CA PHE A 7 12.18 -12.42 -5.33
C PHE A 7 11.61 -13.84 -5.16
N ASN A 8 12.42 -14.84 -4.83
CA ASN A 8 11.99 -16.24 -4.77
C ASN A 8 11.92 -16.79 -3.34
N ILE A 9 11.37 -16.02 -2.39
CA ILE A 9 11.16 -16.55 -1.04
C ILE A 9 9.80 -17.24 -0.99
N PHE A 10 9.80 -18.52 -1.37
CA PHE A 10 8.68 -19.44 -1.20
C PHE A 10 8.72 -20.03 0.22
N ASP A 11 8.19 -19.30 1.19
CA ASP A 11 7.57 -19.95 2.35
C ASP A 11 6.14 -20.27 1.87
N GLY A 12 5.77 -21.54 1.69
CA GLY A 12 4.72 -22.04 0.77
C GLY A 12 3.31 -21.42 0.78
N MET A 13 3.05 -20.38 1.59
CA MET A 13 1.84 -19.56 1.63
C MET A 13 2.04 -18.09 1.24
N ILE A 14 3.27 -17.58 1.17
CA ILE A 14 3.59 -16.17 0.90
C ILE A 14 4.33 -16.06 -0.43
N ASN A 15 3.68 -15.40 -1.39
CA ASN A 15 4.27 -15.04 -2.68
C ASN A 15 4.43 -13.52 -2.73
N ILE A 16 5.66 -13.06 -2.48
CA ILE A 16 6.01 -11.64 -2.38
C ILE A 16 5.74 -10.94 -3.72
N GLU A 17 6.20 -11.51 -4.83
CA GLU A 17 6.00 -10.93 -6.18
C GLU A 17 4.51 -10.79 -6.54
N LYS A 18 3.70 -11.83 -6.27
CA LYS A 18 2.25 -11.76 -6.46
C LYS A 18 1.65 -10.67 -5.58
N THR A 19 2.16 -10.48 -4.36
CA THR A 19 1.64 -9.44 -3.45
C THR A 19 1.88 -8.05 -4.01
N TYR A 20 3.09 -7.74 -4.51
CA TYR A 20 3.34 -6.48 -5.22
C TYR A 20 2.38 -6.29 -6.39
N ARG A 21 2.24 -7.30 -7.26
CA ARG A 21 1.32 -7.22 -8.42
C ARG A 21 -0.13 -6.92 -8.03
N VAL A 22 -0.61 -7.52 -6.94
CA VAL A 22 -1.97 -7.28 -6.45
C VAL A 22 -2.10 -5.90 -5.82
N CYS A 23 -1.09 -5.41 -5.09
CA CYS A 23 -1.05 -4.04 -4.58
C CYS A 23 -1.05 -3.00 -5.72
N ASP A 24 -0.22 -3.19 -6.75
CA ASP A 24 -0.17 -2.30 -7.92
C ASP A 24 -1.52 -2.24 -8.62
N ARG A 25 -2.14 -3.41 -8.85
CA ARG A 25 -3.48 -3.50 -9.45
C ARG A 25 -4.55 -2.81 -8.58
N ALA A 26 -4.50 -2.98 -7.26
CA ALA A 26 -5.43 -2.32 -6.34
C ALA A 26 -5.31 -0.80 -6.43
N LEU A 27 -4.08 -0.27 -6.42
CA LEU A 27 -3.82 1.17 -6.55
C LEU A 27 -4.28 1.72 -7.90
N ASP A 28 -4.06 0.99 -9.00
CA ASP A 28 -4.54 1.36 -10.33
C ASP A 28 -6.06 1.41 -10.42
N LEU A 29 -6.75 0.43 -9.81
CA LEU A 29 -8.22 0.39 -9.79
C LEU A 29 -8.80 1.48 -8.90
N LEU A 30 -8.21 1.74 -7.72
CA LEU A 30 -8.62 2.83 -6.84
C LEU A 30 -8.44 4.20 -7.51
N LYS A 31 -7.33 4.40 -8.22
CA LYS A 31 -7.11 5.61 -9.02
C LYS A 31 -8.20 5.79 -10.07
N LYS A 32 -8.49 4.75 -10.85
CA LYS A 32 -9.57 4.77 -11.86
C LYS A 32 -10.94 5.02 -11.23
N TYR A 33 -11.20 4.45 -10.05
CA TYR A 33 -12.44 4.69 -9.31
C TYR A 33 -12.55 6.15 -8.85
N LYS A 34 -11.47 6.75 -8.37
CA LYS A 34 -11.42 8.17 -8.01
C LYS A 34 -11.66 9.10 -9.22
N GLU A 35 -11.15 8.72 -10.39
CA GLU A 35 -11.30 9.50 -11.63
C GLU A 35 -12.72 9.39 -12.22
N ASP A 36 -13.34 8.21 -12.18
CA ASP A 36 -14.68 7.95 -12.71
C ASP A 36 -15.46 6.93 -11.85
N PRO A 37 -16.04 7.38 -10.72
CA PRO A 37 -16.73 6.49 -9.79
C PRO A 37 -17.99 5.87 -10.40
N LYS A 38 -18.69 6.63 -11.25
CA LYS A 38 -19.93 6.18 -11.91
C LYS A 38 -19.71 4.94 -12.76
N SER A 39 -18.58 4.85 -13.48
CA SER A 39 -18.27 3.67 -14.30
C SER A 39 -18.13 2.37 -13.51
N PHE A 40 -17.87 2.45 -12.20
CA PHE A 40 -17.84 1.29 -11.31
C PHE A 40 -19.20 1.10 -10.64
N GLU A 41 -19.85 2.17 -10.18
CA GLU A 41 -21.14 2.09 -9.49
C GLU A 41 -22.27 1.58 -10.39
N GLU A 42 -22.25 1.94 -11.68
CA GLU A 42 -23.20 1.46 -12.68
C GLU A 42 -22.86 0.05 -13.21
N ASN A 43 -21.69 -0.49 -12.86
CA ASN A 43 -21.25 -1.84 -13.23
C ASN A 43 -20.88 -2.66 -11.98
N PRO A 44 -21.85 -3.40 -11.40
CA PRO A 44 -21.63 -4.16 -10.16
C PRO A 44 -20.48 -5.16 -10.22
N GLU A 45 -20.22 -5.78 -11.37
CA GLU A 45 -19.09 -6.72 -11.53
C GLU A 45 -17.75 -5.99 -11.43
N LYS A 46 -17.64 -4.81 -12.06
CA LYS A 46 -16.44 -3.97 -12.00
C LYS A 46 -16.20 -3.44 -10.58
N LYS A 47 -17.26 -3.06 -9.86
CA LYS A 47 -17.16 -2.68 -8.45
C LYS A 47 -16.73 -3.85 -7.56
N ALA A 48 -17.28 -5.03 -7.78
CA ALA A 48 -16.90 -6.24 -7.06
C ALA A 48 -15.43 -6.62 -7.31
N ASP A 49 -14.95 -6.53 -8.55
CA ASP A 49 -13.54 -6.78 -8.89
C ASP A 49 -12.57 -5.78 -8.22
N LEU A 50 -12.95 -4.50 -8.16
CA LEU A 50 -12.22 -3.49 -7.37
C LEU A 50 -12.15 -3.89 -5.90
N ASP A 51 -13.29 -4.20 -5.29
CA ASP A 51 -13.36 -4.51 -3.86
C ASP A 51 -12.60 -5.80 -3.51
N GLU A 52 -12.72 -6.84 -4.34
CA GLU A 52 -11.96 -8.08 -4.18
C GLU A 52 -10.46 -7.83 -4.30
N THR A 53 -10.03 -7.11 -5.34
CA THR A 53 -8.61 -6.82 -5.57
C THR A 53 -8.01 -6.02 -4.41
N VAL A 54 -8.72 -5.01 -3.91
CA VAL A 54 -8.27 -4.17 -2.79
C VAL A 54 -8.18 -4.99 -1.50
N ASN A 55 -9.19 -5.83 -1.22
CA ASN A 55 -9.18 -6.69 -0.04
C ASN A 55 -8.04 -7.73 -0.13
N GLU A 56 -7.81 -8.33 -1.30
CA GLU A 56 -6.69 -9.26 -1.50
C GLU A 56 -5.33 -8.57 -1.28
N ALA A 57 -5.16 -7.34 -1.78
CA ALA A 57 -3.94 -6.56 -1.58
C ALA A 57 -3.65 -6.32 -0.09
N ILE A 58 -4.65 -5.84 0.65
CA ILE A 58 -4.53 -5.56 2.09
C ILE A 58 -4.17 -6.82 2.86
N GLU A 59 -4.90 -7.92 2.64
CA GLU A 59 -4.68 -9.18 3.34
C GLU A 59 -3.29 -9.77 3.06
N ARG A 60 -2.85 -9.72 1.81
CA ARG A 60 -1.52 -10.21 1.43
C ARG A 60 -0.40 -9.37 2.05
N ALA A 61 -0.50 -8.04 1.97
CA ALA A 61 0.49 -7.14 2.57
C ALA A 61 0.58 -7.33 4.09
N LYS A 62 -0.56 -7.44 4.79
CA LYS A 62 -0.61 -7.73 6.23
C LYS A 62 0.02 -9.07 6.59
N ARG A 63 -0.17 -10.12 5.79
CA ARG A 63 0.48 -11.43 6.01
C ARG A 63 2.00 -11.34 5.92
N ILE A 64 2.52 -10.51 5.01
CA ILE A 64 3.97 -10.25 4.92
C ILE A 64 4.43 -9.48 6.16
N ILE A 65 3.76 -8.39 6.53
CA ILE A 65 4.11 -7.59 7.73
C ILE A 65 4.04 -8.42 9.02
N ALA A 66 3.14 -9.40 9.13
CA ALA A 66 3.09 -10.32 10.28
C ALA A 66 4.35 -11.20 10.47
N LEU A 67 5.29 -11.16 9.52
CA LEU A 67 6.60 -11.79 9.61
C LEU A 67 7.71 -10.83 10.08
N GLU A 68 7.41 -9.56 10.33
CA GLU A 68 8.35 -8.65 10.98
C GLU A 68 8.86 -9.24 12.30
N GLY A 69 10.15 -9.07 12.57
CA GLY A 69 10.84 -9.68 13.70
C GLY A 69 11.11 -11.19 13.56
N LYS A 70 10.46 -11.89 12.62
CA LYS A 70 10.73 -13.32 12.32
C LYS A 70 11.61 -13.52 11.10
N LYS A 71 11.52 -12.62 10.11
CA LYS A 71 12.34 -12.63 8.90
C LYS A 71 13.11 -11.32 8.81
N ASN A 72 14.22 -11.34 8.08
CA ASN A 72 15.06 -10.16 7.85
C ASN A 72 14.87 -9.63 6.42
N TRP A 73 13.68 -9.10 6.11
CA TRP A 73 13.35 -8.47 4.82
C TRP A 73 12.93 -7.01 4.99
N PRO A 74 13.79 -6.16 5.58
CA PRO A 74 13.42 -4.79 5.92
C PRO A 74 12.92 -3.99 4.72
N GLY A 75 13.50 -4.19 3.53
CA GLY A 75 13.03 -3.54 2.31
C GLY A 75 11.61 -3.94 1.92
N VAL A 76 11.28 -5.23 2.02
CA VAL A 76 9.94 -5.75 1.70
C VAL A 76 8.92 -5.23 2.71
N PHE A 77 9.24 -5.25 4.00
CA PHE A 77 8.33 -4.77 5.03
C PHE A 77 8.03 -3.28 4.91
N ARG A 78 9.06 -2.45 4.72
CA ARG A 78 8.92 -1.02 4.41
C ARG A 78 7.99 -0.80 3.22
N GLU A 79 8.19 -1.52 2.13
CA GLU A 79 7.36 -1.37 0.93
C GLU A 79 5.92 -1.84 1.16
N MET A 80 5.68 -2.86 1.99
CA MET A 80 4.32 -3.25 2.36
C MET A 80 3.62 -2.19 3.22
N HIS A 81 4.32 -1.57 4.18
CA HIS A 81 3.80 -0.44 4.94
C HIS A 81 3.45 0.74 4.02
N LYS A 82 4.33 1.09 3.06
CA LYS A 82 4.07 2.14 2.06
C LYS A 82 2.84 1.82 1.19
N ASN A 83 2.73 0.58 0.71
CA ASN A 83 1.59 0.16 -0.10
C ASN A 83 0.28 0.21 0.68
N LEU A 84 0.27 -0.26 1.93
CA LEU A 84 -0.93 -0.16 2.79
C LEU A 84 -1.31 1.29 3.07
N ALA A 85 -0.35 2.17 3.40
CA ALA A 85 -0.59 3.59 3.59
C ALA A 85 -1.30 4.21 2.38
N ASN A 86 -0.78 3.98 1.17
CA ASN A 86 -1.35 4.51 -0.07
C ASN A 86 -2.76 3.95 -0.36
N ILE A 87 -2.96 2.63 -0.20
CA ILE A 87 -4.27 2.00 -0.35
C ILE A 87 -5.27 2.61 0.63
N TYR A 88 -4.90 2.76 1.91
CA TYR A 88 -5.79 3.34 2.92
C TYR A 88 -6.10 4.81 2.67
N ILE A 89 -5.13 5.62 2.21
CA ILE A 89 -5.36 7.00 1.80
C ILE A 89 -6.43 7.06 0.70
N GLN A 90 -6.31 6.23 -0.34
CA GLN A 90 -7.26 6.20 -1.45
C GLN A 90 -8.66 5.69 -1.05
N LEU A 91 -8.73 4.86 -0.01
CA LEU A 91 -9.99 4.39 0.58
C LEU A 91 -10.61 5.41 1.57
N GLY A 92 -9.94 6.52 1.88
CA GLY A 92 -10.37 7.46 2.92
C GLY A 92 -10.19 6.94 4.35
N LYS A 93 -9.42 5.87 4.53
CA LYS A 93 -9.12 5.22 5.82
C LYS A 93 -7.90 5.87 6.47
N PHE A 94 -8.07 7.14 6.86
CA PHE A 94 -6.95 7.99 7.25
C PHE A 94 -6.25 7.58 8.54
N ASP A 95 -6.96 6.98 9.50
CA ASP A 95 -6.35 6.52 10.74
C ASP A 95 -5.45 5.30 10.50
N GLU A 96 -5.91 4.34 9.69
CA GLU A 96 -5.07 3.22 9.26
C GLU A 96 -3.89 3.69 8.43
N ALA A 97 -4.08 4.66 7.52
CA ALA A 97 -2.98 5.25 6.76
C ALA A 97 -1.91 5.86 7.67
N LYS A 98 -2.31 6.64 8.69
CA LYS A 98 -1.37 7.25 9.67
C LYS A 98 -0.58 6.18 10.39
N ALA A 99 -1.23 5.12 10.86
CA ALA A 99 -0.54 4.02 11.53
C ALA A 99 0.55 3.39 10.64
N GLU A 100 0.26 3.15 9.36
CA GLU A 100 1.26 2.59 8.43
C GLU A 100 2.39 3.60 8.13
N ILE A 101 2.10 4.90 8.08
CA ILE A 101 3.10 5.97 7.91
C ILE A 101 4.04 6.03 9.11
N GLU A 102 3.53 5.90 10.33
CA GLU A 102 4.36 5.87 11.54
C GLU A 102 5.35 4.70 11.51
N ARG A 103 4.92 3.53 11.03
CA ARG A 103 5.79 2.36 10.87
C ARG A 103 6.93 2.59 9.88
N LEU A 104 6.72 3.40 8.84
CA LEU A 104 7.79 3.73 7.87
C LEU A 104 8.99 4.42 8.53
N MET A 105 8.79 5.16 9.61
CA MET A 105 9.86 5.85 10.34
C MET A 105 10.89 4.89 10.97
N GLU A 106 10.52 3.61 11.15
CA GLU A 106 11.41 2.58 11.71
C GLU A 106 12.47 2.10 10.72
N PHE A 107 12.35 2.44 9.43
CA PHE A 107 13.23 1.97 8.35
C PHE A 107 14.36 2.96 7.98
N GLY A 108 14.73 3.82 8.92
CA GLY A 108 15.82 4.78 8.76
C GLY A 108 15.52 5.87 7.73
N GLU A 109 16.55 6.37 7.05
CA GLU A 109 16.43 7.53 6.17
C GLU A 109 15.48 7.29 4.98
N VAL A 110 15.53 6.10 4.38
CA VAL A 110 14.64 5.79 3.25
C VAL A 110 13.19 5.66 3.72
N GLY A 111 12.97 5.08 4.90
CA GLY A 111 11.65 5.03 5.54
C GLY A 111 11.10 6.42 5.87
N ARG A 112 11.94 7.33 6.38
CA ARG A 112 11.57 8.73 6.63
C ARG A 112 11.12 9.43 5.35
N GLN A 113 11.83 9.24 4.24
CA GLN A 113 11.46 9.81 2.94
C GLN A 113 10.10 9.28 2.45
N ASP A 114 9.87 7.96 2.58
CA ASP A 114 8.57 7.37 2.25
C ASP A 114 7.46 7.91 3.16
N ALA A 115 7.73 8.08 4.46
CA ALA A 115 6.77 8.63 5.42
C ALA A 115 6.39 10.08 5.09
N GLU A 116 7.37 10.90 4.67
CA GLU A 116 7.13 12.28 4.23
C GLU A 116 6.28 12.33 2.96
N GLU A 117 6.58 11.46 1.98
CA GLU A 117 5.79 11.33 0.75
C GLU A 117 4.33 10.96 1.09
N MET A 118 4.12 9.96 1.95
CA MET A 118 2.78 9.50 2.31
C MET A 118 2.04 10.48 3.22
N THR A 119 2.74 11.21 4.09
CA THR A 119 2.13 12.28 4.91
C THR A 119 1.58 13.39 4.03
N LYS A 120 2.35 13.81 3.00
CA LYS A 120 1.88 14.80 2.04
C LYS A 120 0.65 14.29 1.26
N ALA A 121 0.69 13.05 0.78
CA ALA A 121 -0.44 12.44 0.08
C ALA A 121 -1.70 12.35 0.97
N LEU A 122 -1.52 12.05 2.27
CA LEU A 122 -2.61 12.02 3.24
C LEU A 122 -3.22 13.40 3.46
N GLN A 123 -2.39 14.43 3.67
CA GLN A 123 -2.86 15.82 3.84
C GLN A 123 -3.64 16.30 2.61
N GLU A 124 -3.11 16.05 1.41
CA GLU A 124 -3.81 16.34 0.15
C GLU A 124 -5.16 15.63 0.06
N ALA A 125 -5.23 14.35 0.46
CA ALA A 125 -6.47 13.58 0.46
C ALA A 125 -7.48 14.06 1.53
N MET A 126 -7.02 14.56 2.67
CA MET A 126 -7.84 15.16 3.72
C MET A 126 -8.31 16.59 3.38
N GLY A 127 -7.79 17.18 2.29
CA GLY A 127 -8.06 18.58 1.93
C GLY A 127 -7.33 19.59 2.83
N GLU A 128 -6.34 19.14 3.59
CA GLU A 128 -5.47 19.99 4.39
C GLU A 128 -4.45 20.65 3.44
N LYS A 129 -4.49 21.98 3.32
CA LYS A 129 -3.48 22.70 2.53
C LYS A 129 -2.12 22.54 3.24
N PRO A 130 -1.02 22.27 2.52
CA PRO A 130 0.30 22.29 3.12
C PRO A 130 0.53 23.70 3.67
N GLU A 131 0.85 23.80 4.96
CA GLU A 131 1.21 25.07 5.59
C GLU A 131 2.37 25.68 4.79
N GLY A 132 2.08 26.78 4.10
CA GLY A 132 3.07 27.52 3.34
C GLY A 132 4.16 28.02 4.28
N LYS A 133 5.41 27.67 3.99
CA LYS A 133 6.58 28.38 4.49
C LYS A 133 6.90 29.53 3.56
#